data_AF-A0A1T5E863-F1
#
_entry.id   AF-A0A1T5E863-F1
#
_cell.length_a   1.000
_cell.length_b   1.000
_cell.length_c   1.000
_cell.angle_alpha   90.00
_cell.angle_beta   90.00
_cell.angle_gamma   90.00
#
_symmetry.space_group_name_H-M   'P 1'
#
loop_
_entity.id
_entity.type
_entity.pdbx_description
1 polymer ?
#
loop_
_entity_poly.entity_id
_entity_poly.type
_entity_poly.pdbx_seq_one_letter_code
_entity_poly.pdbx_strand_id
1 'polypeptide(L)' 'MIRPYQPSDKSGLLKVFYLNTPKYFDKSEVHDFEEYLENNADSYLTIEMNNSIVGGTGYYINENDN' A
#
# COMPACT_ATOMS: atom_id res chain seq x y z
N MET A 1 -6.45 -6.97 11.48
CA MET A 1 -5.61 -6.05 12.28
C MET A 1 -4.98 -5.03 11.35
N ILE A 2 -5.10 -3.74 11.67
CA ILE A 2 -4.36 -2.68 10.98
C ILE A 2 -2.99 -2.56 11.67
N ARG A 3 -1.91 -2.52 10.90
CA ARG A 3 -0.53 -2.42 11.40
C ARG A 3 0.39 -1.71 10.38
N PRO A 4 1.57 -1.21 10.80
CA PRO A 4 2.59 -0.76 9.87
C PRO A 4 2.93 -1.82 8.83
N TYR A 5 3.21 -1.35 7.62
CA TYR A 5 3.71 -2.19 6.53
C TYR A 5 5.04 -2.84 6.88
N GLN A 6 5.20 -4.08 6.41
CA GLN A 6 6.46 -4.80 6.40
C GLN A 6 6.77 -5.28 4.98
N PRO A 7 8.04 -5.41 4.57
CA PRO A 7 8.40 -5.87 3.23
C PRO A 7 7.76 -7.20 2.82
N SER A 8 7.47 -8.09 3.78
CA SER A 8 6.75 -9.35 3.55
C SER A 8 5.31 -9.17 3.04
N ASP A 9 4.69 -8.01 3.27
CA ASP A 9 3.32 -7.70 2.85
C ASP A 9 3.23 -7.27 1.38
N LYS A 10 4.37 -6.91 0.73
CA LYS A 10 4.42 -6.33 -0.62
C LYS A 10 3.61 -7.16 -1.62
N SER A 11 3.80 -8.48 -1.62
CA SER A 11 3.09 -9.39 -2.52
C SER A 11 1.56 -9.37 -2.31
N GLY A 12 1.12 -9.26 -1.06
CA GLY A 12 -0.29 -9.16 -0.71
C GLY A 12 -0.90 -7.83 -1.14
N LEU A 13 -0.19 -6.73 -0.92
CA LEU A 13 -0.61 -5.39 -1.36
C LEU A 13 -0.68 -5.29 -2.89
N LEU A 14 0.30 -5.85 -3.61
CA LEU A 14 0.27 -5.91 -5.07
C LEU A 14 -0.94 -6.69 -5.58
N LYS A 15 -1.27 -7.82 -4.96
CA LYS A 15 -2.48 -8.57 -5.30
C LYS A 15 -3.73 -7.72 -5.13
N VAL A 16 -3.83 -6.94 -4.05
CA VAL A 16 -4.96 -6.02 -3.84
C VAL A 16 -4.98 -4.91 -4.91
N PHE A 17 -3.82 -4.35 -5.26
CA PHE A 17 -3.72 -3.34 -6.32
C PHE A 17 -4.23 -3.89 -7.66
N TYR A 18 -3.76 -5.06 -8.07
CA TYR A 18 -4.19 -5.73 -9.30
C TYR A 18 -5.71 -6.02 -9.33
N LEU A 19 -6.35 -6.30 -8.19
CA LEU A 19 -7.81 -6.47 -8.13
C LEU A 19 -8.58 -5.16 -8.41
N ASN A 20 -7.93 -4.01 -8.26
CA ASN A 20 -8.48 -2.69 -8.53
C ASN A 20 -8.03 -2.13 -9.90
N THR A 21 -7.18 -2.85 -10.64
CA THR A 21 -6.70 -2.52 -11.99
C THR A 21 -7.42 -3.43 -13.02
N PRO A 22 -7.90 -2.92 -14.16
CA PRO A 22 -7.76 -1.55 -14.68
C PRO A 22 -8.93 -0.63 -14.31
N LYS A 23 -9.77 -1.00 -13.32
CA LYS A 23 -11.01 -0.28 -13.04
C LYS A 23 -10.76 1.09 -12.39
N TYR A 24 -9.85 1.14 -11.43
CA TYR A 24 -9.54 2.32 -10.62
C TYR A 24 -8.11 2.84 -10.84
N PHE A 25 -7.20 1.97 -11.27
CA PHE A 25 -5.81 2.29 -11.57
C PHE A 25 -5.43 1.80 -12.97
N ASP A 26 -4.47 2.45 -13.60
CA ASP A 26 -3.80 1.96 -14.80
C ASP A 26 -2.83 0.82 -14.45
N LYS A 27 -2.48 0.01 -15.45
CA LYS A 27 -1.46 -1.04 -15.30
C LYS A 27 -0.07 -0.45 -15.12
N SER A 28 0.21 0.74 -15.67
CA SER A 28 1.52 1.41 -15.51
C SER A 28 1.78 1.82 -14.06
N GLU A 29 0.73 2.14 -13.30
CA GLU A 29 0.84 2.61 -11.91
C GLU A 29 1.29 1.54 -10.92
N VAL A 30 1.36 0.26 -11.32
CA VAL A 30 1.85 -0.81 -10.46
C VAL A 30 3.31 -0.58 -10.07
N HIS A 31 4.13 -0.12 -11.03
CA HIS A 31 5.54 0.14 -10.77
C HIS A 31 5.72 1.30 -9.78
N ASP A 32 4.95 2.37 -9.97
CA ASP A 32 4.93 3.52 -9.06
C ASP A 32 4.51 3.10 -7.64
N PHE A 33 3.55 2.17 -7.52
CA PHE A 33 3.14 1.65 -6.23
C PHE A 33 4.22 0.78 -5.57
N GLU A 34 4.97 -0.03 -6.34
CA GLU A 34 6.11 -0.78 -5.81
C GLU A 34 7.20 0.14 -5.27
N GLU A 35 7.59 1.16 -6.03
CA GLU A 35 8.58 2.15 -5.60
C GLU A 35 8.10 2.93 -4.39
N TYR A 36 6.82 3.26 -4.33
CA TYR A 36 6.23 3.95 -3.19
C TYR A 36 6.35 3.13 -1.90
N LEU A 37 6.03 1.84 -1.93
CA LEU A 37 6.16 0.96 -0.76
C LEU A 37 7.61 0.80 -0.28
N GLU A 38 8.57 0.88 -1.20
CA GLU A 38 10.01 0.81 -0.88
C GLU A 38 10.50 2.09 -0.20
N ASN A 39 10.04 3.24 -0.66
CA ASN A 39 10.52 4.54 -0.18
C ASN A 39 9.71 5.14 0.97
N ASN A 40 8.46 4.68 1.19
CA ASN A 40 7.52 5.29 2.13
C ASN A 40 6.96 4.27 3.14
N ALA A 41 7.75 3.25 3.49
CA ALA A 41 7.33 2.21 4.43
C ALA A 41 6.88 2.78 5.80
N ASP A 42 7.55 3.83 6.27
CA ASP A 42 7.31 4.44 7.59
C ASP A 42 5.95 5.15 7.72
N SER A 43 5.34 5.54 6.59
CA SER A 43 4.03 6.20 6.54
C SER A 43 2.94 5.34 5.91
N TYR A 44 3.17 4.02 5.82
CA TYR A 44 2.20 3.09 5.24
C TYR A 44 1.65 2.10 6.27
N LEU A 45 0.34 1.93 6.24
CA LEU A 45 -0.40 0.97 7.05
C LEU A 45 -1.03 -0.09 6.15
N THR A 46 -1.08 -1.32 6.64
CA THR A 46 -1.74 -2.45 5.99
C THR A 46 -2.82 -3.04 6.89
N ILE A 47 -3.83 -3.66 6.30
CA ILE A 47 -4.85 -4.43 7.01
C ILE A 47 -4.74 -5.92 6.67
N GLU A 48 -4.56 -6.72 7.72
CA GLU A 48 -4.53 -8.17 7.64
C GLU A 48 -5.83 -8.78 8.19
N MET A 49 -6.45 -9.70 7.45
CA MET A 49 -7.62 -10.45 7.87
C MET A 49 -7.46 -11.90 7.44
N ASN A 50 -7.66 -12.86 8.37
CA ASN A 50 -7.50 -14.30 8.12
C ASN A 50 -6.16 -14.63 7.44
N ASN A 51 -5.06 -14.12 7.99
CA ASN A 51 -3.70 -14.31 7.48
C ASN A 51 -3.49 -13.82 6.02
N SER A 52 -4.34 -12.92 5.54
CA SER A 52 -4.26 -12.33 4.21
C SER A 52 -4.26 -10.81 4.30
N ILE A 53 -3.41 -10.17 3.50
CA ILE A 53 -3.49 -8.72 3.29
C ILE A 53 -4.70 -8.41 2.43
N VAL A 54 -5.55 -7.51 2.91
CA VAL A 54 -6.81 -7.14 2.23
C VAL A 54 -6.88 -5.66 1.86
N GLY A 55 -5.84 -4.89 2.18
CA GLY A 55 -5.74 -3.47 1.83
C GLY A 55 -4.58 -2.78 2.50
N GLY A 56 -4.36 -1.53 2.11
CA GLY A 56 -3.35 -0.66 2.70
C GLY A 56 -3.64 0.80 2.39
N THR A 57 -2.97 1.69 3.12
CA THR A 57 -3.10 3.14 2.95
C THR A 57 -1.80 3.82 3.35
N GLY A 58 -1.41 4.83 2.58
CA GLY A 58 -0.35 5.76 2.94
C GLY A 58 -0.95 7.03 3.54
N TYR A 59 -0.13 7.78 4.28
CA TYR A 59 -0.45 9.14 4.68
C TYR A 59 0.77 10.06 4.51
N TYR A 60 0.51 11.36 4.44
CA TYR A 60 1.52 12.40 4.42
C TYR A 60 1.16 13.43 5.49
N ILE A 61 2.15 13.89 6.25
CA ILE A 61 1.98 14.97 7.23
C ILE A 61 2.65 16.20 6.62
N ASN A 62 1.87 17.24 6.36
CA ASN A 62 2.42 18.52 5.92
C ASN A 62 2.95 19.27 7.15
N GLU A 63 4.25 19.55 7.16
CA GLU A 63 4.91 20.26 8.27
C GLU A 63 4.37 21.69 8.49
N ASN A 64 3.65 22.23 7.50
CA ASN A 64 3.04 23.57 7.58
C ASN A 64 1.62 23.58 8.19
N ASP A 65 1.03 22.42 8.49
CA ASP A 65 -0.33 22.32 9.03
C ASP A 65 -0.39 22.54 10.58
N ASN A 66 0.56 23.28 11.15
CA ASN A 66 0.62 23.61 12.58
C ASN A 66 -0.40 24.68 13.00
#